data_AF-A0A942MW67-F1
#
_entry.id   AF-A0A942MW67-F1
#
_cell.length_a   1.000
_cell.length_b   1.000
_cell.length_c   1.000
_cell.angle_alpha   90.00
_cell.angle_beta   90.00
_cell.angle_gamma   90.00
#
_symmetry.space_group_name_H-M   'P 1'
#
loop_
_entity.id
_entity.type
_entity.pdbx_description
1 polymer ?
#
loop_
_entity_poly.entity_id
_entity_poly.type
_entity_poly.pdbx_seq_one_letter_code
_entity_poly.pdbx_strand_id
1 'polypeptide(L)' 'MPQQIYEQSTERYFDTQTLHVIAVMQVVERKETRLMAISYDEFPHHIEIVTIHPIKRNQIINRVKAQRWIEQ' A
#
# COMPACT_ATOMS: atom_id res chain seq x y z
N MET A 1 -12.43 1.44 -4.39
CA MET A 1 -11.10 2.02 -4.08
C MET A 1 -10.06 0.96 -3.68
N PRO A 2 -10.27 0.09 -2.68
CA PRO A 2 -9.23 -0.86 -2.25
C PRO A 2 -8.83 -1.88 -3.33
N GLN A 3 -9.82 -2.48 -4.01
CA GLN A 3 -9.59 -3.42 -5.12
C GLN A 3 -8.77 -2.77 -6.26
N GLN A 4 -9.08 -1.53 -6.63
CA GLN A 4 -8.36 -0.80 -7.66
C GLN A 4 -6.88 -0.59 -7.28
N ILE A 5 -6.60 -0.22 -6.03
CA ILE A 5 -5.23 -0.07 -5.53
C ILE A 5 -4.51 -1.43 -5.60
N TYR A 6 -5.17 -2.51 -5.17
CA TYR A 6 -4.62 -3.86 -5.25
C TYR A 6 -4.30 -4.30 -6.68
N GLU A 7 -5.18 -4.05 -7.65
CA GLU A 7 -5.01 -4.54 -9.02
C GLU A 7 -4.06 -3.68 -9.86
N GLN A 8 -4.03 -2.36 -9.63
CA GLN A 8 -3.40 -1.39 -10.54
C GLN A 8 -2.16 -0.71 -9.97
N SER A 9 -1.84 -0.89 -8.68
CA SER A 9 -0.65 -0.30 -8.09
C SER A 9 0.64 -0.87 -8.70
N THR A 10 1.52 0.03 -9.11
CA THR A 10 2.89 -0.25 -9.58
C THR A 10 3.93 -0.03 -8.48
N GLU A 11 3.52 0.40 -7.28
CA GLU A 11 4.40 0.74 -6.17
C GLU A 11 4.06 -0.19 -5.00
N ARG A 12 4.85 -1.26 -4.85
CA ARG A 12 4.65 -2.27 -3.82
C ARG A 12 5.85 -2.42 -2.92
N TYR A 13 5.54 -2.78 -1.67
CA TYR A 13 6.55 -3.01 -0.65
C TYR A 13 6.18 -4.20 0.22
N PHE A 14 7.18 -4.85 0.80
CA PHE A 14 7.01 -5.77 1.92
C PHE A 14 7.29 -5.03 3.23
N ASP A 15 6.32 -4.97 4.16
CA ASP A 15 6.53 -4.41 5.50
C ASP A 15 7.17 -5.45 6.42
N THR A 16 8.45 -5.30 6.74
CA THR A 16 9.21 -6.25 7.56
C THR A 16 8.76 -6.33 9.02
N GLN A 17 7.97 -5.37 9.51
CA GLN A 17 7.46 -5.38 10.88
C GLN A 17 6.12 -6.10 11.00
N THR A 18 5.23 -5.93 10.01
CA THR A 18 3.89 -6.55 10.03
C THR A 18 3.77 -7.77 9.14
N LEU A 19 4.77 -8.02 8.28
CA LEU A 19 4.83 -9.12 7.32
C LEU A 19 3.72 -9.09 6.26
N HIS A 20 3.15 -7.90 6.01
CA HIS A 20 2.12 -7.70 4.98
C HIS A 20 2.74 -7.09 3.73
N VAL A 21 2.12 -7.37 2.59
CA VAL A 21 2.41 -6.63 1.36
C VAL A 21 1.66 -5.31 1.39
N ILE A 22 2.33 -4.26 0.93
CA ILE A 22 1.78 -2.92 0.80
C ILE A 22 1.66 -2.60 -0.69
N ALA A 23 0.49 -2.12 -1.10
CA ALA A 23 0.32 -1.46 -2.40
C ALA A 23 -0.01 0.01 -2.20
N VAL A 24 0.67 0.88 -2.94
CA VAL A 24 0.50 2.34 -2.89
C VAL A 24 0.00 2.84 -4.24
N MET A 25 -1.01 3.71 -4.24
CA MET A 25 -1.53 4.30 -5.48
C MET A 25 -2.11 5.69 -5.23
N GLN A 26 -1.98 6.57 -6.22
CA GLN A 26 -2.74 7.82 -6.23
C GLN A 26 -4.18 7.55 -6.67
N VAL A 27 -5.13 8.05 -5.90
CA VAL A 27 -6.56 7.86 -6.13
C VAL A 27 -7.24 9.22 -6.16
N VAL A 28 -8.17 9.41 -7.11
CA VAL A 28 -9.02 10.60 -7.16
C VAL A 28 -10.28 10.35 -6.35
N GLU A 29 -10.44 11.04 -5.23
CA GLU A 29 -11.62 10.98 -4.38
C GLU A 29 -12.19 12.39 -4.17
N ARG A 30 -13.47 12.60 -4.49
CA ARG A 30 -14.18 13.89 -4.29
C ARG A 30 -13.44 15.11 -4.89
N LYS A 31 -12.81 14.94 -6.06
CA LYS A 31 -11.99 15.94 -6.79
C LYS A 31 -10.62 16.23 -6.17
N GLU A 32 -10.22 15.52 -5.12
CA GLU A 32 -8.88 15.59 -4.55
C GLU A 32 -8.08 14.35 -4.95
N THR A 33 -6.80 14.52 -5.24
CA THR A 33 -5.88 13.39 -5.44
C THR A 33 -5.23 13.06 -4.11
N ARG A 34 -5.37 11.81 -3.66
CA ARG A 34 -4.77 11.31 -2.42
C ARG A 34 -3.92 10.09 -2.71
N LEU A 35 -2.75 10.03 -2.08
CA LEU A 35 -1.92 8.84 -2.09
C LEU A 35 -2.44 7.90 -1.01
N MET A 36 -2.85 6.71 -1.41
CA MET A 36 -3.44 5.70 -0.55
C MET A 36 -2.49 4.50 -0.46
N ALA A 37 -2.38 3.93 0.74
CA ALA A 37 -1.72 2.65 0.98
C ALA A 37 -2.76 1.63 1.44
N ILE A 38 -2.65 0.41 0.91
CA ILE A 38 -3.32 -0.77 1.46
C ILE A 38 -2.27 -1.75 1.96
N SER A 39 -2.52 -2.39 3.10
CA SER A 39 -1.78 -3.58 3.53
C SER A 39 -2.66 -4.79 3.31
N TYR A 40 -2.13 -5.83 2.68
CA TYR A 40 -2.90 -7.01 2.30
C TYR A 40 -2.09 -8.30 2.34
N ASP A 41 -2.80 -9.41 2.47
CA ASP A 41 -2.28 -10.77 2.36
C ASP A 41 -3.00 -11.51 1.23
N GLU A 42 -2.27 -12.31 0.46
CA GLU A 42 -2.83 -13.13 -0.62
C GLU A 42 -2.98 -14.58 -0.17
N PHE A 43 -4.18 -15.12 -0.40
CA PHE A 43 -4.51 -16.52 -0.18
C PHE A 43 -4.94 -17.16 -1.51
N PRO A 44 -4.98 -18.51 -1.61
CA PRO A 44 -5.30 -19.18 -2.87
C PRO A 44 -6.65 -18.81 -3.50
N HIS A 45 -7.61 -18.30 -2.72
CA HIS A 45 -8.98 -18.05 -3.18
C HIS A 45 -9.47 -16.62 -2.93
N HIS A 46 -8.72 -15.82 -2.19
CA HIS A 46 -9.12 -14.47 -1.82
C HIS A 46 -7.91 -13.63 -1.41
N ILE A 47 -8.16 -12.34 -1.28
CA ILE A 47 -7.19 -11.37 -0.77
C ILE A 47 -7.81 -10.74 0.47
N GLU A 48 -7.02 -10.63 1.54
CA GLU A 48 -7.46 -9.96 2.76
C GLU A 48 -6.81 -8.59 2.84
N ILE A 49 -7.63 -7.55 2.80
CA ILE A 49 -7.17 -6.18 3.04
C ILE A 49 -7.17 -5.94 4.54
N VAL A 50 -5.98 -5.87 5.12
CA VAL A 50 -5.78 -5.68 6.55
C VAL A 50 -6.04 -4.23 6.93
N THR A 51 -5.52 -3.27 6.17
CA THR A 51 -5.78 -1.84 6.38
C THR A 51 -5.80 -1.07 5.06
N ILE A 52 -6.52 0.05 5.04
CA ILE A 52 -6.46 1.07 3.99
C ILE A 52 -6.39 2.45 4.64
N HIS A 53 -5.42 3.27 4.23
CA HIS A 53 -5.28 4.62 4.76
C HIS A 53 -4.56 5.57 3.79
N PRO A 54 -4.85 6.89 3.84
CA PRO A 54 -4.02 7.87 3.17
C PRO A 54 -2.60 7.86 3.73
N ILE A 55 -1.61 8.03 2.86
CA ILE A 55 -0.20 8.08 3.23
C ILE A 55 0.48 9.26 2.54
N LYS A 56 1.45 9.89 3.20
CA LYS A 56 2.27 10.94 2.57
C LYS A 56 3.54 10.33 1.98
N ARG A 57 4.03 10.90 0.87
CA ARG A 57 5.26 10.43 0.20
C ARG A 57 6.47 10.38 1.14
N ASN A 58 6.61 11.34 2.06
CA ASN A 58 7.69 11.35 3.05
C ASN A 58 7.60 10.19 4.05
N GLN A 59 6.40 9.71 4.39
CA GLN A 59 6.23 8.54 5.26
C GLN A 59 6.72 7.27 4.57
N ILE A 60 6.45 7.12 3.27
CA ILE A 60 6.96 6.00 2.45
C ILE A 60 8.48 6.04 2.43
N ILE A 61 9.07 7.20 2.06
CA ILE A 61 10.53 7.38 2.01
C ILE A 61 11.18 7.05 3.36
N ASN A 62 10.59 7.52 4.47
CA ASN A 62 11.12 7.22 5.81
C ASN A 62 11.07 5.72 6.12
N ARG A 63 9.99 5.02 5.75
CA ARG A 63 9.84 3.56 5.96
C ARG A 63 10.81 2.75 5.10
N VAL A 64 11.05 3.17 3.85
CA VAL A 64 12.04 2.55 2.96
C VAL A 64 13.46 2.79 3.47
N LYS A 65 13.80 4.03 3.84
CA LYS A 65 15.12 4.36 4.42
C LYS A 65 15.40 3.58 5.71
N ALA A 66 14.39 3.38 6.54
CA ALA A 66 14.49 2.60 7.76
C ALA A 66 14.52 1.07 7.54
N GLN A 67 14.52 0.59 6.29
CA GLN A 67 14.43 -0.83 5.93
C GLN A 67 13.19 -1.53 6.52
N ARG A 68 12.16 -0.75 6.84
CA ARG A 68 10.85 -1.28 7.23
C ARG A 68 10.07 -1.72 6.01
N TRP A 69 10.08 -0.93 4.94
CA TRP A 69 9.42 -1.27 3.68
C TRP A 69 10.49 -1.61 2.63
N ILE A 70 10.45 -2.83 2.10
CA ILE A 70 11.37 -3.32 1.06
C ILE A 70 10.63 -3.33 -0.28
N GLU A 71 11.18 -2.71 -1.32
CA GLU A 71 10.59 -2.70 -2.67
C GLU A 71 10.45 -4.13 -3.24
N GLN A 72 9.32 -4.41 -3.88
CA GLN A 72 9.03 -5.68 -4.56
C GLN A 72 9.01 -5.53 -6.08
#